data_AF-A0A6I5NSJ4-F1
#
_entry.id   AF-A0A6I5NSJ4-F1
#
_cell.length_a   1.000
_cell.length_b   1.000
_cell.length_c   1.000
_cell.angle_alpha   90.00
_cell.angle_beta   90.00
_cell.angle_gamma   90.00
#
_symmetry.space_group_name_H-M   'P 1'
#
loop_
_entity.id
_entity.type
_entity.pdbx_description
1 polymer ?
#
loop_
_entity_poly.entity_id
_entity_poly.type
_entity_poly.pdbx_seq_one_letter_code
_entity_poly.pdbx_strand_id
1 'polypeptide(L)' 'MTAPAPAIDIATDYRSLSIIYWQKLVREGVPKSEAQIIAKAIVKFELFAQRPSPENKQLISRFSALLCRAQLWRSDLLL' A
#
# COMPACT_ATOMS: atom_id res chain seq x y z
N MET A 1 -2.48 20.20 -31.33
CA MET A 1 -3.49 19.99 -30.28
C MET A 1 -2.94 18.93 -29.33
N THR A 2 -2.33 19.37 -28.23
CA THR A 2 -1.75 18.48 -27.21
C THR A 2 -2.91 17.94 -26.38
N ALA A 3 -3.12 16.63 -26.36
CA ALA A 3 -4.14 16.03 -25.51
C ALA A 3 -3.86 16.41 -24.04
N PRO A 4 -4.87 16.82 -23.25
CA PRO A 4 -4.67 17.03 -21.83
C PRO A 4 -4.21 15.71 -21.21
N ALA A 5 -3.17 15.77 -20.37
CA ALA A 5 -2.73 14.63 -19.59
C ALA A 5 -3.96 14.02 -18.87
N PRO A 6 -4.10 12.69 -18.84
CA PRO A 6 -5.27 12.07 -18.21
C PRO A 6 -5.37 12.58 -16.78
N ALA A 7 -6.52 13.16 -16.44
CA ALA A 7 -6.82 13.53 -15.07
C ALA A 7 -6.68 12.23 -14.24
N ILE A 8 -5.71 12.23 -13.34
CA ILE A 8 -5.44 11.10 -12.45
C ILE A 8 -6.75 10.82 -11.70
N ASP A 9 -7.43 9.74 -12.05
CA ASP A 9 -8.57 9.27 -11.28
C ASP A 9 -8.02 8.54 -10.06
N ILE A 10 -7.75 9.33 -9.01
CA ILE A 10 -7.17 8.88 -7.75
C ILE A 10 -7.97 7.70 -7.15
N ALA A 11 -9.29 7.62 -7.41
CA ALA A 11 -10.13 6.52 -6.93
C ALA A 11 -9.87 5.21 -7.70
N THR A 12 -9.75 5.30 -9.02
CA THR A 12 -9.37 4.15 -9.88
C THR A 12 -7.95 3.68 -9.58
N ASP A 13 -7.02 4.60 -9.34
CA ASP A 13 -5.64 4.29 -8.96
C ASP A 13 -5.56 3.67 -7.57
N TYR A 14 -6.30 4.20 -6.60
CA TYR A 14 -6.38 3.63 -5.26
C TYR A 14 -6.82 2.17 -5.28
N ARG A 15 -7.91 1.87 -6.02
CA ARG A 15 -8.44 0.50 -6.12
C ARG A 15 -7.43 -0.44 -6.78
N SER A 16 -6.85 -0.01 -7.89
CA SER A 16 -5.92 -0.81 -8.69
C SER A 16 -4.64 -1.11 -7.91
N LEU A 17 -4.01 -0.09 -7.32
CA LEU A 17 -2.81 -0.25 -6.51
C LEU A 17 -3.07 -1.09 -5.26
N SER A 18 -4.22 -0.92 -4.61
CA SER A 18 -4.57 -1.72 -3.43
C SER A 18 -4.64 -3.22 -3.76
N ILE A 19 -5.16 -3.58 -4.94
CA ILE A 19 -5.21 -4.97 -5.40
C ILE A 19 -3.80 -5.49 -5.72
N ILE A 20 -3.00 -4.71 -6.44
CA ILE A 20 -1.62 -5.10 -6.81
C ILE A 20 -0.78 -5.33 -5.56
N TYR A 21 -0.84 -4.43 -4.58
CA TYR A 21 -0.06 -4.52 -3.36
C TYR A 21 -0.52 -5.69 -2.50
N TRP A 22 -1.83 -5.90 -2.41
CA TRP A 22 -2.40 -7.07 -1.74
C TRP A 22 -1.88 -8.38 -2.35
N GLN A 23 -1.89 -8.51 -3.68
CA GLN A 23 -1.39 -9.71 -4.35
C GLN A 23 0.10 -9.94 -4.09
N LYS A 24 0.93 -8.89 -4.13
CA LYS A 24 2.36 -8.98 -3.80
C LYS A 24 2.58 -9.48 -2.38
N LEU A 25 1.85 -8.94 -1.40
CA LEU A 25 1.97 -9.34 0.01
C LEU A 25 1.53 -10.79 0.23
N VAL A 26 0.43 -11.22 -0.39
CA VAL A 26 -0.05 -12.61 -0.32
C VAL A 26 0.98 -13.56 -0.92
N ARG A 27 1.63 -13.19 -2.03
CA ARG A 27 2.69 -14.01 -2.66
C ARG A 27 3.91 -14.19 -1.73
N GLU A 28 4.26 -13.16 -0.96
CA GLU A 28 5.35 -13.23 0.03
C GLU A 28 4.95 -13.93 1.35
N GLY A 29 3.70 -14.39 1.47
CA GLY A 29 3.23 -15.17 2.63
C GLY A 29 2.50 -14.37 3.71
N VAL A 30 2.14 -13.11 3.46
CA VAL A 30 1.27 -12.35 4.38
C VAL A 30 -0.15 -12.91 4.30
N PRO A 31 -0.80 -13.24 5.42
CA PRO A 31 -2.19 -13.70 5.42
C PRO A 31 -3.13 -12.71 4.74
N LYS A 32 -4.11 -13.22 3.96
CA LYS A 32 -4.95 -12.42 3.05
C LYS A 32 -5.64 -11.23 3.73
N SER A 33 -6.14 -11.41 4.96
CA SER A 33 -6.81 -10.36 5.74
C SER A 33 -5.85 -9.23 6.13
N GLU A 34 -4.67 -9.58 6.66
CA GLU A 34 -3.63 -8.63 7.05
C GLU A 34 -3.02 -7.93 5.83
N ALA A 35 -2.79 -8.67 4.75
CA ALA A 35 -2.30 -8.14 3.47
C ALA A 35 -3.23 -7.07 2.91
N GLN A 36 -4.56 -7.25 3.03
CA GLN A 36 -5.52 -6.28 2.53
C GLN A 36 -5.47 -4.97 3.34
N ILE A 37 -5.33 -5.07 4.66
CA ILE A 37 -5.22 -3.91 5.55
C ILE A 37 -3.93 -3.14 5.25
N ILE A 38 -2.80 -3.85 5.18
CA ILE A 38 -1.49 -3.27 4.90
C ILE A 38 -1.47 -2.60 3.51
N ALA A 39 -1.95 -3.29 2.47
CA ALA A 39 -1.97 -2.74 1.12
C ALA A 39 -2.74 -1.40 1.06
N LYS A 40 -3.94 -1.36 1.63
CA LYS A 40 -4.73 -0.11 1.70
C LYS A 40 -4.01 0.98 2.47
N ALA A 41 -3.34 0.65 3.58
CA ALA A 41 -2.59 1.63 4.38
C ALA A 41 -1.42 2.22 3.59
N ILE A 42 -0.66 1.41 2.85
CA ILE A 42 0.46 1.88 2.02
C ILE A 42 -0.05 2.75 0.88
N VAL A 43 -1.10 2.34 0.16
CA VAL A 43 -1.65 3.15 -0.94
C VAL A 43 -2.25 4.45 -0.42
N LYS A 44 -2.88 4.44 0.76
CA LYS A 44 -3.38 5.66 1.41
C LYS A 44 -2.26 6.65 1.71
N PHE A 45 -1.14 6.12 2.19
CA PHE A 45 0.05 6.90 2.43
C PHE A 45 0.62 7.50 1.14
N GLU A 46 0.73 6.70 0.06
CA GLU A 46 1.32 7.13 -1.21
C GLU A 46 0.45 8.13 -1.99
N LEU A 47 -0.87 7.91 -2.06
CA LEU A 47 -1.77 8.73 -2.88
C LEU A 47 -2.36 9.93 -2.14
N PHE A 48 -2.55 9.83 -0.82
CA PHE A 48 -3.25 10.86 -0.04
C PHE A 48 -2.41 11.45 1.09
N ALA A 49 -1.11 11.10 1.17
CA ALA A 49 -0.22 11.48 2.28
C ALA A 49 -0.78 11.11 3.67
N GLN A 50 -1.69 10.13 3.74
CA GLN A 50 -2.36 9.74 4.98
C GLN A 50 -1.49 8.72 5.74
N ARG A 51 -1.05 9.08 6.94
CA ARG A 51 -0.24 8.17 7.77
C ARG A 51 -1.04 6.94 8.24
N PRO A 52 -0.41 5.76 8.35
CA PRO A 52 -1.06 4.59 8.94
C PRO A 52 -1.47 4.84 10.41
N SER A 53 -2.62 4.30 10.81
CA SER A 53 -3.04 4.28 12.22
C SER A 53 -2.07 3.45 13.08
N PRO A 54 -2.06 3.61 14.41
CA PRO A 54 -1.20 2.83 15.30
C PRO A 54 -1.32 1.30 15.11
N GLU A 55 -2.55 0.80 14.93
CA GLU A 55 -2.83 -0.61 14.65
C GLU A 55 -2.22 -1.06 13.31
N ASN A 56 -2.35 -0.23 12.27
CA ASN A 56 -1.73 -0.51 10.97
C ASN A 56 -0.21 -0.47 11.06
N LYS A 57 0.38 0.45 11.85
CA LYS A 57 1.83 0.50 12.09
C LYS A 57 2.34 -0.77 12.77
N GLN A 58 1.59 -1.32 13.74
CA GLN A 58 1.94 -2.60 14.36
C GLN A 58 1.92 -3.75 13.35
N LEU A 59 0.91 -3.82 12.50
CA LEU A 59 0.84 -4.80 11.42
C LEU A 59 1.99 -4.65 10.42
N ILE A 60 2.24 -3.43 9.95
CA ILE A 60 3.35 -3.12 9.02
C ILE A 60 4.70 -3.50 9.62
N SER A 61 4.92 -3.20 10.91
CA SER A 61 6.15 -3.55 11.63
C SER A 61 6.32 -5.08 11.73
N ARG A 62 5.25 -5.79 12.12
CA ARG A 62 5.25 -7.26 12.24
C ARG A 62 5.61 -7.96 10.93
N PHE A 63 5.16 -7.43 9.80
CA PHE A 63 5.41 -8.01 8.47
C PHE A 63 6.52 -7.29 7.69
N SER A 64 7.29 -6.41 8.32
CA SER A 64 8.29 -5.54 7.67
C SER A 64 9.23 -6.29 6.72
N ALA A 65 9.75 -7.45 7.13
CA ALA A 65 10.61 -8.28 6.28
C ALA A 65 9.92 -8.73 4.97
N LEU A 66 8.63 -9.09 5.04
CA LEU A 66 7.85 -9.50 3.87
C LEU A 66 7.48 -8.29 2.99
N LEU A 67 7.24 -7.12 3.60
CA LEU A 67 7.04 -5.86 2.86
C LEU A 67 8.30 -5.47 2.09
N CYS A 68 9.49 -5.65 2.67
CA CYS A 68 10.76 -5.41 1.99
C CYS A 68 10.93 -6.35 0.78
N ARG A 69 10.63 -7.65 0.93
CA ARG A 69 10.68 -8.62 -0.18
C ARG A 69 9.70 -8.28 -1.29
N ALA A 70 8.49 -7.84 -0.92
CA ALA A 70 7.47 -7.36 -1.85
C ALA A 70 7.82 -6.01 -2.53
N GLN A 71 8.93 -5.36 -2.15
CA GLN A 71 9.33 -4.02 -2.57
C GLN A 71 8.31 -2.92 -2.23
N LEU A 72 7.54 -3.12 -1.15
CA LEU A 72 6.49 -2.20 -0.67
C LEU A 72 6.91 -1.41 0.57
N TRP A 73 8.13 -1.61 1.07
CA TRP A 73 8.64 -0.86 2.21
C TRP A 73 8.87 0.62 1.90
N ARG A 74 8.55 1.48 2.87
CA ARG A 74 8.91 2.91 2.90
C ARG A 74 9.35 3.24 4.33
N SER A 75 10.46 3.95 4.48
CA SER A 75 10.99 4.38 5.80
C SER A 75 9.95 5.14 6.61
N ASP A 76 9.13 5.93 5.93
CA ASP A 76 8.24 6.90 6.57
C ASP A 76 6.90 6.29 7.02
N LEU A 77 6.64 5.01 6.72
CA LEU A 77 5.40 4.34 7.13
C LEU A 77 5.28 4.19 8.65
N LEU A 78 6.41 4.06 9.34
CA LEU A 78 6.43 3.89 10.80
C LEU A 78 6.72 5.19 11.56
N LEU A 79 7.28 6.20 10.89
CA LEU A 79 7.60 7.50 11.47
C LEU A 79 6.36 8.32 11.82
#